data_AF-J0YV78-F1
#
_entry.id   AF-J0YV78-F1
#
_cell.length_a   1.000
_cell.length_b   1.000
_cell.length_c   1.000
_cell.angle_alpha   90.00
_cell.angle_beta   90.00
_cell.angle_gamma   90.00
#
_symmetry.space_group_name_H-M   'P 1'
#
loop_
_entity.id
_entity.type
_entity.pdbx_description
1 polymer ?
#
loop_
_entity_poly.entity_id
_entity_poly.type
_entity_poly.pdbx_seq_one_letter_code
_entity_poly.pdbx_strand_id
1 'polypeptide(L)'
;MSNHYFQYTLRPAVDQLNCLNIVIFNYLIGNTDAHGKNFSRLYQQKKTELAPAYDLLSMAIYPDLSQNMAMKIGGEYKPKNIYLHHFYKMVSDTKAAPLS
;
A
#
# COMPACT_ATOMS: atom_id res chain seq x y z
N MET A 1 1.58 -6.02 -3.30
CA MET A 1 3.04 -6.29 -3.27
C MET A 1 3.26 -7.66 -2.66
N SER A 2 4.24 -8.44 -3.18
CA SER A 2 4.53 -9.81 -2.71
C SER A 2 5.30 -9.82 -1.39
N ASN A 3 5.14 -10.85 -0.57
CA ASN A 3 5.83 -11.01 0.73
C ASN A 3 7.37 -11.00 0.63
N HIS A 4 7.93 -11.37 -0.53
CA HIS A 4 9.37 -11.27 -0.79
C HIS A 4 9.91 -9.84 -0.68
N TYR A 5 9.05 -8.83 -0.82
CA TYR A 5 9.41 -7.42 -0.74
C TYR A 5 9.95 -7.03 0.65
N PHE A 6 9.53 -7.71 1.71
CA PHE A 6 9.89 -7.37 3.09
C PHE A 6 10.98 -8.26 3.71
N GLN A 7 11.38 -9.35 3.02
CA GLN A 7 12.31 -10.36 3.54
C GLN A 7 13.72 -9.84 3.84
N TYR A 8 14.12 -8.72 3.23
CA TYR A 8 15.43 -8.10 3.39
C TYR A 8 15.38 -6.77 4.16
N THR A 9 14.27 -6.49 4.85
CA THR A 9 14.11 -5.26 5.62
C THR A 9 14.69 -5.40 7.03
N LEU A 10 15.04 -4.27 7.64
CA LEU A 10 15.46 -4.21 9.04
C LEU A 10 14.33 -4.64 10.00
N ARG A 11 13.08 -4.33 9.66
CA ARG A 11 11.90 -4.55 10.51
C ARG A 11 10.69 -4.99 9.67
N PRO A 12 10.61 -6.27 9.23
CA PRO A 12 9.60 -6.73 8.27
C PRO A 12 8.14 -6.46 8.68
N ALA A 13 7.79 -6.71 9.94
CA ALA A 13 6.44 -6.46 10.44
C ALA A 13 6.09 -4.96 10.47
N VAL A 14 7.05 -4.10 10.85
CA VAL A 14 6.85 -2.64 10.88
C VAL A 14 6.72 -2.08 9.47
N ASP A 15 7.58 -2.52 8.54
CA ASP A 15 7.53 -2.08 7.14
C ASP A 15 6.26 -2.57 6.43
N GLN A 16 5.76 -3.77 6.77
CA GLN A 16 4.47 -4.25 6.29
C GLN A 16 3.31 -3.37 6.78
N LEU A 17 3.27 -3.02 8.07
CA LEU A 17 2.25 -2.13 8.64
C LEU A 17 2.33 -0.72 8.05
N ASN A 18 3.54 -0.18 7.91
CA ASN A 18 3.74 1.13 7.29
C ASN A 18 3.30 1.14 5.83
N CYS A 19 3.61 0.09 5.07
CA CYS A 19 3.14 -0.07 3.70
C CYS A 19 1.61 -0.11 3.63
N LEU A 20 0.96 -0.87 4.53
CA LEU A 20 -0.49 -0.91 4.62
C LEU A 20 -1.09 0.48 4.92
N ASN A 21 -0.50 1.21 5.87
CA ASN A 21 -0.94 2.58 6.20
C ASN A 21 -0.82 3.52 4.99
N ILE A 22 0.25 3.42 4.21
CA ILE A 22 0.42 4.21 2.98
C ILE A 22 -0.64 3.84 1.94
N VAL A 23 -0.96 2.55 1.77
CA VAL A 23 -2.01 2.11 0.85
C VAL A 23 -3.39 2.63 1.29
N ILE A 24 -3.72 2.54 2.58
CA ILE A 24 -4.97 3.07 3.14
C ILE A 24 -5.04 4.58 2.92
N PHE A 25 -3.96 5.31 3.18
CA PHE A 25 -3.92 6.75 2.98
C PHE A 25 -4.17 7.13 1.52
N ASN A 26 -3.49 6.49 0.56
CA ASN A 26 -3.69 6.72 -0.87
C ASN A 26 -5.13 6.42 -1.31
N TYR A 27 -5.76 5.39 -0.75
CA TYR A 27 -7.17 5.11 -0.99
C TYR A 27 -8.08 6.23 -0.46
N LEU A 28 -7.86 6.71 0.77
CA LEU A 28 -8.69 7.74 1.40
C LEU A 28 -8.64 9.09 0.68
N ILE A 29 -7.47 9.47 0.15
CA ILE A 29 -7.33 10.71 -0.61
C ILE A 29 -7.71 10.55 -2.10
N GLY A 30 -8.05 9.35 -2.54
CA GLY A 30 -8.30 9.06 -3.96
C GLY A 30 -7.09 9.29 -4.85
N ASN A 31 -5.91 8.85 -4.40
CA ASN A 31 -4.69 8.85 -5.22
C ASN A 31 -4.71 7.66 -6.19
N THR A 32 -5.17 7.91 -7.41
CA THR A 32 -5.26 6.93 -8.49
C THR A 32 -3.96 6.70 -9.27
N ASP A 33 -2.86 7.39 -8.93
CA ASP A 33 -1.53 7.26 -9.56
C ASP A 33 -0.48 6.62 -8.63
N ALA A 34 -0.91 6.11 -7.46
CA ALA A 34 -0.04 5.42 -6.50
C ALA A 34 0.45 4.05 -7.02
N HIS A 35 1.37 4.08 -7.99
CA HIS A 35 1.96 2.90 -8.65
C HIS A 35 3.14 2.31 -7.86
N GLY A 36 3.61 1.13 -8.26
CA GLY A 36 4.72 0.45 -7.58
C GLY A 36 6.03 1.28 -7.53
N LYS A 37 6.25 2.18 -8.50
CA LYS A 37 7.39 3.11 -8.53
C LYS A 37 7.34 4.19 -7.42
N ASN A 38 6.16 4.43 -6.85
CA ASN A 38 5.91 5.40 -5.79
C ASN A 38 6.22 4.83 -4.39
N PHE A 39 6.67 3.56 -4.32
CA PHE A 39 7.11 2.91 -3.11
C PHE A 39 8.60 2.58 -3.23
N SER A 40 9.42 3.18 -2.36
CA SER A 40 10.87 3.01 -2.37
C SER A 40 11.40 2.39 -1.08
N ARG A 41 12.61 1.85 -1.17
CA ARG A 41 13.37 1.32 -0.04
C ARG A 41 14.66 2.11 0.13
N LEU A 42 14.96 2.50 1.36
CA LEU A 42 16.25 3.07 1.73
C LEU A 42 17.22 1.93 2.02
N TYR A 43 18.39 1.95 1.41
CA TYR A 43 19.44 0.97 1.67
C TYR A 43 20.34 1.43 2.81
N GLN A 44 20.40 0.63 3.88
CA GLN A 44 21.33 0.80 4.99
C GLN A 44 22.25 -0.43 5.04
N GLN A 45 23.47 -0.28 4.51
CA GLN A 45 24.46 -1.36 4.37
C GLN A 45 23.86 -2.60 3.67
N LYS A 46 23.65 -3.70 4.41
CA LYS A 46 23.12 -4.98 3.91
C LYS A 46 21.60 -5.15 4.12
N LYS A 47 20.92 -4.15 4.65
CA LYS A 47 19.48 -4.20 4.93
C LYS A 47 18.78 -2.99 4.35
N THR A 48 17.45 -3.03 4.33
CA THR A 48 16.66 -1.89 3.86
C THR A 48 15.58 -1.49 4.84
N GLU A 49 15.03 -0.31 4.66
CA GLU A 49 13.79 0.13 5.31
C GLU A 49 12.85 0.68 4.25
N LEU A 50 11.55 0.66 4.51
CA LEU A 50 10.59 1.39 3.69
C LEU A 50 10.90 2.89 3.78
N ALA A 51 11.01 3.55 2.64
CA ALA A 51 11.19 5.00 2.60
C ALA A 51 9.92 5.72 3.10
N PRO A 52 10.04 6.96 3.62
CA PRO A 52 8.88 7.82 3.83
C PRO A 52 8.03 7.93 2.56
N ALA A 53 6.72 8.05 2.71
CA ALA A 53 5.82 8.21 1.58
C ALA A 53 6.09 9.53 0.83
N TYR A 54 5.98 9.49 -0.49
CA TYR A 54 6.11 10.63 -1.38
C TYR A 54 5.09 10.52 -2.51
N ASP A 55 4.94 11.59 -3.30
CA ASP A 55 3.98 11.65 -4.41
C ASP A 55 2.53 11.36 -3.98
N LEU A 56 2.13 12.05 -2.90
CA LEU A 56 0.80 11.95 -2.31
C LEU A 56 -0.08 13.08 -2.85
N LEU A 57 -0.94 12.75 -3.82
CA LEU A 57 -1.83 13.70 -4.47
C LEU A 57 -3.26 13.18 -4.52
N SER A 58 -4.24 14.03 -4.22
CA SER A 58 -5.65 13.68 -4.42
C SER A 58 -6.05 13.94 -5.86
N MET A 59 -6.48 12.89 -6.58
CA MET A 59 -7.00 13.02 -7.94
C MET A 59 -8.53 12.89 -8.03
N ALA A 60 -9.19 12.64 -6.90
CA ALA A 60 -10.64 12.48 -6.81
C ALA A 60 -11.41 13.72 -7.30
N ILE A 61 -10.79 14.91 -7.29
CA ILE A 61 -11.42 16.16 -7.73
C ILE A 61 -11.37 16.38 -9.25
N TYR A 62 -10.61 15.58 -9.99
CA TYR A 62 -10.45 15.72 -11.43
C TYR A 62 -11.29 14.66 -12.16
N PRO A 63 -12.48 15.01 -12.69
CA PRO A 63 -13.40 14.04 -13.28
C PRO A 63 -12.86 13.40 -14.57
N ASP A 64 -11.96 14.08 -15.26
CA ASP A 64 -11.36 13.61 -16.52
C ASP A 64 -10.22 12.61 -16.31
N LEU A 65 -9.76 12.43 -15.06
CA LEU A 65 -8.73 11.46 -14.71
C LEU A 65 -9.35 10.09 -14.39
N SER A 66 -8.52 9.04 -14.52
CA SER A 66 -8.90 7.69 -14.11
C SER A 66 -9.34 7.69 -12.64
N GLN A 67 -10.51 7.12 -12.40
CA GLN A 67 -11.08 6.92 -11.06
C GLN A 67 -10.73 5.54 -10.47
N ASN A 68 -9.98 4.71 -11.19
CA ASN A 68 -9.49 3.43 -10.69
C ASN A 68 -8.18 3.61 -9.92
N MET A 69 -7.98 2.86 -8.84
CA MET A 69 -6.70 2.80 -8.14
C MET A 69 -5.59 2.31 -9.08
N ALA A 70 -4.39 2.87 -8.94
CA ALA A 70 -3.19 2.47 -9.69
C ALA A 70 -2.79 1.00 -9.48
N MET A 71 -3.07 0.46 -8.29
CA MET A 71 -2.79 -0.91 -7.89
C MET A 71 -4.03 -1.55 -7.26
N LYS A 72 -4.17 -2.87 -7.41
CA LYS A 72 -5.27 -3.61 -6.77
C LYS A 72 -5.13 -3.56 -5.24
N ILE A 73 -6.24 -3.27 -4.57
CA ILE A 73 -6.39 -3.46 -3.12
C ILE A 73 -7.26 -4.69 -2.94
N GLY A 74 -6.69 -5.77 -2.38
CA GLY A 74 -7.39 -7.05 -2.17
C GLY A 74 -8.02 -7.69 -3.42
N GLY A 75 -7.58 -7.30 -4.62
CA GLY A 75 -8.11 -7.79 -5.91
C GLY A 75 -8.97 -6.79 -6.68
N GLU A 76 -9.34 -5.64 -6.09
CA GLU A 76 -10.23 -4.64 -6.70
C GLU A 76 -9.45 -3.35 -7.05
N TYR A 77 -9.85 -2.72 -8.15
CA TYR A 77 -9.34 -1.42 -8.63
C TYR A 77 -10.32 -0.27 -8.38
N LYS A 78 -11.63 -0.51 -8.44
CA LYS A 78 -12.66 0.52 -8.33
C LYS A 78 -12.83 0.92 -6.87
N PRO A 79 -12.53 2.18 -6.47
CA PRO A 79 -12.61 2.60 -5.08
C PRO A 79 -13.97 2.33 -4.42
N LYS A 80 -15.05 2.58 -5.15
CA LYS A 80 -16.43 2.31 -4.68
C LYS A 80 -16.74 0.85 -4.34
N ASN A 81 -15.91 -0.09 -4.79
CA ASN A 81 -16.06 -1.52 -4.53
C ASN A 81 -15.04 -2.02 -3.48
N ILE A 82 -14.21 -1.13 -2.92
CA ILE A 82 -13.20 -1.49 -1.93
C ILE A 82 -13.83 -1.43 -0.54
N TYR A 83 -14.08 -2.61 0.01
CA TYR A 83 -14.50 -2.81 1.41
C TYR A 83 -13.36 -3.26 2.31
N LEU A 84 -13.57 -3.22 3.63
CA LEU A 84 -12.60 -3.59 4.66
C LEU A 84 -11.92 -4.96 4.42
N HIS A 85 -12.67 -5.96 3.96
CA HIS A 85 -12.13 -7.30 3.68
C HIS A 85 -11.05 -7.31 2.58
N HIS A 86 -11.01 -6.32 1.68
CA HIS A 86 -9.95 -6.20 0.70
C HIS A 86 -8.60 -5.83 1.33
N PHE A 87 -8.62 -4.99 2.37
CA PHE A 87 -7.42 -4.65 3.11
C PHE A 87 -6.91 -5.83 3.95
N TYR A 88 -7.81 -6.65 4.50
CA TYR A 88 -7.40 -7.88 5.20
C TYR A 88 -6.65 -8.85 4.29
N LYS A 89 -7.04 -8.98 3.01
CA LYS A 89 -6.30 -9.78 2.02
C LYS A 89 -4.88 -9.27 1.72
N MET A 90 -4.55 -8.03 2.10
CA MET A 90 -3.20 -7.47 1.92
C MET A 90 -2.26 -7.80 3.08
N VAL A 91 -2.82 -8.18 4.22
CA VAL A 91 -2.06 -8.66 5.36
C VAL A 91 -1.92 -10.17 5.17
N SER A 92 -0.68 -10.69 5.22
CA SER A 92 -0.51 -12.14 5.26
C SER A 92 -1.05 -12.68 6.59
N ASP A 93 -1.39 -13.98 6.65
CA ASP A 93 -1.67 -14.70 7.90
C ASP A 93 -0.48 -14.58 8.85
N THR A 94 -0.46 -13.48 9.57
CA THR A 94 0.56 -13.06 10.51
C THR A 94 -0.19 -12.77 11.79
N LYS A 95 0.43 -13.05 12.94
CA LYS A 95 -0.19 -12.87 14.28
C LYS A 95 -0.70 -11.44 14.55
N ALA A 96 -0.42 -10.48 13.67
CA ALA A 96 -0.88 -9.09 13.74
C ALA A 96 -2.21 -8.83 13.03
N ALA A 97 -2.74 -9.79 12.25
CA ALA A 97 -4.09 -9.70 11.70
C ALA A 97 -5.10 -9.95 12.84
N PRO A 98 -6.06 -9.04 13.10
CA PRO A 98 -7.13 -9.33 14.04
C PRO A 98 -7.89 -10.55 13.53
N LEU A 99 -8.01 -11.56 14.39
CA LEU A 99 -8.69 -12.83 14.16
C LEU A 99 -10.02 -12.60 13.43
N SER A 100 -10.15 -13.22 12.26
CA SER A 100 -11.45 -13.67 11.74
C SER A 100 -11.95 -14.84 12.55
#